data_AF-A0A9X1IJI0-F1
#
_entry.id   AF-A0A9X1IJI0-F1
#
_cell.length_a   1.000
_cell.length_b   1.000
_cell.length_c   1.000
_cell.angle_alpha   90.00
_cell.angle_beta   90.00
_cell.angle_gamma   90.00
#
_symmetry.space_group_name_H-M   'P 1'
#
loop_
_entity.id
_entity.type
_entity.pdbx_description
1 polymer ?
#
loop_
_entity_poly.entity_id
_entity_poly.type
_entity_poly.pdbx_seq_one_letter_code
_entity_poly.pdbx_strand_id
1 'polypeptide(L)'
;MATWITRERPKIDRIACPWLIRRFVDPAAEFLYVPTDRVFAVAKETGATPYDIPGADPFSHDGELCTFDAFLQHYRLDDPALHRLAVIVRGADTARHDLAPEASGLHAISMGLSAIIPDDHAMLEQGMVIYDALYAWCRGDAGEVHNWTPPKAAASAEGPVNAVGQDVVEEASEESFPASDPPSHTPIARPGAPKSR
;
A
#
# COMPACT_ATOMS: atom_id res chain seq x y z
N MET A 1 18.22 4.10 18.66
CA MET A 1 17.18 4.36 17.66
C MET A 1 17.89 4.91 16.44
N ALA A 2 17.82 4.21 15.32
CA ALA A 2 18.41 4.67 14.07
C ALA A 2 17.45 5.66 13.37
N THR A 3 18.01 6.77 12.88
CA THR A 3 17.28 7.69 12.00
C THR A 3 17.79 7.50 10.59
N TRP A 4 16.87 7.35 9.65
CA TRP A 4 17.12 7.16 8.23
C TRP A 4 16.59 8.35 7.45
N ILE A 5 17.18 8.63 6.29
CA ILE A 5 16.77 9.77 5.48
C ILE A 5 16.78 9.45 3.98
N THR A 6 15.77 9.90 3.27
CA THR A 6 15.72 9.84 1.81
C THR A 6 14.97 11.04 1.24
N ARG A 7 14.83 11.08 -0.08
CA ARG A 7 14.08 12.11 -0.78
C ARG A 7 12.57 11.99 -0.53
N GLU A 8 11.90 13.14 -0.46
CA GLU A 8 10.45 13.31 -0.31
C GLU A 8 9.64 12.63 -1.42
N ARG A 9 8.33 12.49 -1.19
CA ARG A 9 7.39 11.76 -2.07
C ARG A 9 7.83 10.31 -2.28
N PRO A 10 7.99 9.52 -1.19
CA PRO A 10 8.49 8.16 -1.24
C PRO A 10 7.52 7.22 -1.95
N LYS A 11 8.07 6.25 -2.67
CA LYS A 11 7.34 5.26 -3.46
C LYS A 11 8.14 3.96 -3.39
N ILE A 12 7.45 2.83 -3.50
CA ILE A 12 8.04 1.49 -3.67
C ILE A 12 9.21 1.28 -2.69
N ASP A 13 10.48 1.31 -3.14
CA ASP A 13 11.66 1.07 -2.30
C ASP A 13 11.76 2.01 -1.09
N ARG A 14 11.40 3.29 -1.25
CA ARG A 14 11.43 4.29 -0.17
C ARG A 14 10.38 4.08 0.90
N ILE A 15 9.49 3.11 0.71
CA ILE A 15 8.50 2.64 1.69
C ILE A 15 8.79 1.19 2.10
N ALA A 16 9.22 0.34 1.16
CA ALA A 16 9.60 -1.05 1.41
C ALA A 16 10.76 -1.14 2.42
N CYS A 17 11.79 -0.30 2.24
CA CYS A 17 12.95 -0.30 3.13
C CYS A 17 12.59 0.14 4.55
N PRO A 18 11.86 1.25 4.78
CA PRO A 18 11.33 1.56 6.11
C PRO A 18 10.51 0.44 6.75
N TRP A 19 9.67 -0.24 5.97
CA TRP A 19 8.91 -1.39 6.47
C TRP A 19 9.84 -2.51 6.92
N LEU A 20 10.81 -2.89 6.09
CA LEU A 20 11.80 -3.93 6.41
C LEU A 20 12.59 -3.58 7.67
N ILE A 21 13.08 -2.35 7.77
CA ILE A 21 13.84 -1.87 8.92
C ILE A 21 12.98 -1.97 10.19
N ARG A 22 11.75 -1.45 10.18
CA ARG A 22 10.87 -1.47 11.36
C ARG A 22 10.43 -2.88 11.76
N ARG A 23 10.36 -3.82 10.83
CA ARG A 23 9.91 -5.20 11.12
C ARG A 23 11.03 -6.14 11.50
N PHE A 24 12.26 -5.93 10.99
CA PHE A 24 13.35 -6.92 11.11
C PHE A 24 14.66 -6.36 11.68
N VAL A 25 14.84 -5.04 11.76
CA VAL A 25 16.12 -4.43 12.14
C VAL A 25 16.00 -3.57 13.41
N ASP A 26 15.21 -2.50 13.37
CA ASP A 26 15.00 -1.58 14.49
C ASP A 26 13.52 -1.13 14.51
N PRO A 27 12.67 -1.67 15.41
CA PRO A 27 11.26 -1.32 15.48
C PRO A 27 11.01 0.13 15.90
N ALA A 28 12.01 0.82 16.44
CA ALA A 28 11.93 2.23 16.81
C ALA A 28 12.47 3.15 15.70
N ALA A 29 12.89 2.63 14.54
CA ALA A 29 13.50 3.46 13.49
C ALA A 29 12.60 4.61 13.02
N GLU A 30 13.23 5.78 12.89
CA GLU A 30 12.62 7.00 12.37
C GLU A 30 13.11 7.31 10.95
N PHE A 31 12.27 8.00 10.18
CA PHE A 31 12.52 8.28 8.77
C PHE A 31 12.29 9.76 8.50
N LEU A 32 13.24 10.39 7.83
CA LEU A 32 13.17 11.77 7.38
C LEU A 32 12.98 11.78 5.86
N TYR A 33 12.03 12.59 5.40
CA TYR A 33 11.77 12.84 3.99
C TYR A 33 12.01 14.31 3.69
N VAL A 34 12.96 14.58 2.79
CA VAL A 34 13.39 15.95 2.47
C VAL A 34 13.56 16.16 0.97
N PRO A 35 13.62 17.40 0.46
CA PRO A 35 13.97 17.65 -0.93
C PRO A 35 15.28 16.95 -1.33
N THR A 36 15.33 16.45 -2.57
CA THR A 36 16.42 15.56 -3.03
C THR A 36 17.81 16.19 -2.86
N ASP A 37 17.92 17.49 -3.12
CA ASP A 37 19.16 18.28 -2.99
C ASP A 37 19.59 18.53 -1.53
N ARG A 38 18.72 18.24 -0.56
CA ARG A 38 18.95 18.45 0.87
C ARG A 38 19.31 17.18 1.63
N VAL A 39 19.09 16.00 1.06
CA VAL A 39 19.26 14.69 1.75
C VAL A 39 20.60 14.60 2.47
N PHE A 40 21.72 14.78 1.76
CA PHE A 40 23.05 14.63 2.37
C PHE A 40 23.41 15.74 3.37
N ALA A 41 22.94 16.96 3.14
CA ALA A 41 23.15 18.07 4.08
C ALA A 41 22.44 17.79 5.41
N VAL A 42 21.16 17.42 5.35
CA VAL A 42 20.36 17.08 6.55
C VAL A 42 20.86 15.80 7.21
N ALA A 43 21.28 14.79 6.44
CA ALA A 43 21.91 13.59 6.97
C ALA A 43 23.12 13.92 7.85
N LYS A 44 24.00 14.81 7.36
CA LYS A 44 25.18 15.28 8.11
C LYS A 44 24.81 16.05 9.37
N GLU A 45 23.79 16.90 9.32
CA GLU A 45 23.33 17.72 10.45
C GLU A 45 22.67 16.88 11.56
N THR A 46 21.90 15.86 11.17
CA THR A 46 21.09 15.04 12.09
C THR A 46 21.76 13.75 12.51
N GLY A 47 22.81 13.32 11.80
CA GLY A 47 23.40 11.98 11.95
C GLY A 47 22.55 10.86 11.33
N ALA A 48 21.53 11.19 10.54
CA ALA A 48 20.68 10.22 9.87
C ALA A 48 21.44 9.48 8.75
N THR A 49 21.11 8.21 8.55
CA THR A 49 21.72 7.38 7.50
C THR A 49 20.93 7.53 6.19
N PRO A 50 21.53 8.04 5.11
CA PRO A 50 20.85 8.16 3.83
C PRO A 50 20.63 6.79 3.19
N TYR A 51 19.54 6.64 2.44
CA TYR A 51 19.23 5.45 1.65
C TYR A 51 18.41 5.79 0.40
N ASP A 52 18.40 4.88 -0.58
CA ASP A 52 17.68 5.01 -1.86
C ASP A 52 17.96 6.33 -2.59
N ILE A 53 19.24 6.71 -2.63
CA ILE A 53 19.72 7.87 -3.37
C ILE A 53 21.17 7.60 -3.83
N PRO A 54 21.59 8.10 -5.00
CA PRO A 54 22.98 7.92 -5.44
C PRO A 54 23.98 8.46 -4.42
N GLY A 55 24.99 7.65 -4.06
CA GLY A 55 26.01 7.98 -3.06
C GLY A 55 25.64 7.60 -1.62
N ALA A 56 24.49 6.95 -1.39
CA ALA A 56 24.09 6.42 -0.09
C ALA A 56 24.61 4.98 0.12
N ASP A 57 25.88 4.70 -0.17
CA ASP A 57 26.45 3.36 0.02
C ASP A 57 26.46 2.96 1.52
N PRO A 58 26.08 1.72 1.87
CA PRO A 58 25.72 0.60 0.98
C PRO A 58 24.22 0.52 0.65
N PHE A 59 23.39 1.45 1.11
CA PHE A 59 21.93 1.43 1.00
C PHE A 59 21.44 2.20 -0.24
N SER A 60 21.96 1.81 -1.40
CA SER A 60 21.56 2.33 -2.71
C SER A 60 21.35 1.16 -3.68
N HIS A 61 20.92 1.45 -4.91
CA HIS A 61 20.84 0.44 -5.96
C HIS A 61 22.24 -0.07 -6.33
N ASP A 62 22.35 -1.38 -6.60
CA ASP A 62 23.57 -2.02 -7.09
C ASP A 62 23.28 -2.86 -8.34
N GLY A 63 23.61 -2.29 -9.51
CA GLY A 63 23.31 -2.90 -10.80
C GLY A 63 21.79 -3.11 -10.98
N GLU A 64 21.39 -4.38 -11.07
CA GLU A 64 19.97 -4.78 -11.19
C GLU A 64 19.27 -4.93 -9.83
N LEU A 65 20.00 -4.80 -8.71
CA LEU A 65 19.45 -4.89 -7.36
C LEU A 65 18.93 -3.53 -6.89
N CYS A 66 17.75 -3.54 -6.26
CA CYS A 66 17.18 -2.34 -5.66
C CYS A 66 17.70 -2.13 -4.23
N THR A 67 17.39 -0.98 -3.63
CA THR A 67 17.83 -0.68 -2.26
C THR A 67 17.33 -1.72 -1.25
N PHE A 68 16.13 -2.27 -1.45
CA PHE A 68 15.60 -3.35 -0.60
C PHE A 68 16.52 -4.58 -0.56
N ASP A 69 17.09 -4.96 -1.69
CA ASP A 69 18.03 -6.08 -1.79
C ASP A 69 19.33 -5.80 -1.02
N ALA A 70 19.82 -4.56 -1.10
CA ALA A 70 21.00 -4.12 -0.35
C ALA A 70 20.78 -4.24 1.16
N PHE A 71 19.58 -3.93 1.66
CA PHE A 71 19.22 -4.15 3.07
C PHE A 71 19.23 -5.64 3.46
N LEU A 72 18.64 -6.51 2.64
CA LEU A 72 18.65 -7.96 2.91
C LEU A 72 20.09 -8.49 3.01
N GLN A 73 20.96 -8.10 2.07
CA GLN A 73 22.36 -8.48 2.07
C GLN A 73 23.13 -7.92 3.28
N HIS A 74 22.96 -6.63 3.57
CA HIS A 74 23.69 -5.95 4.64
C HIS A 74 23.36 -6.55 6.02
N TYR A 75 22.07 -6.79 6.28
CA TYR A 75 21.59 -7.32 7.56
C TYR A 75 21.50 -8.84 7.61
N ARG A 76 21.83 -9.55 6.52
CA ARG A 76 21.78 -11.02 6.40
C ARG A 76 20.42 -11.58 6.76
N LEU A 77 19.39 -11.00 6.16
CA LEU A 77 17.99 -11.41 6.37
C LEU A 77 17.64 -12.53 5.39
N ASP A 78 17.75 -13.77 5.84
CA ASP A 78 17.63 -14.98 5.01
C ASP A 78 16.22 -15.60 4.95
N ASP A 79 15.16 -14.85 5.33
CA ASP A 79 13.79 -15.35 5.28
C ASP A 79 13.35 -15.56 3.81
N PRO A 80 12.94 -16.78 3.40
CA PRO A 80 12.50 -17.03 2.03
C PRO A 80 11.34 -16.12 1.57
N ALA A 81 10.45 -15.73 2.47
CA ALA A 81 9.36 -14.82 2.15
C ALA A 81 9.87 -13.39 1.89
N LEU A 82 10.91 -12.94 2.60
CA LEU A 82 11.57 -11.66 2.31
C LEU A 82 12.25 -11.69 0.95
N HIS A 83 12.91 -12.79 0.59
CA HIS A 83 13.52 -12.93 -0.74
C HIS A 83 12.48 -12.93 -1.86
N ARG A 84 11.32 -13.55 -1.64
CA ARG A 84 10.21 -13.48 -2.60
C ARG A 84 9.66 -12.06 -2.74
N LEU A 85 9.46 -11.37 -1.62
CA LEU A 85 9.02 -9.97 -1.61
C LEU A 85 10.03 -9.06 -2.33
N ALA A 86 11.33 -9.31 -2.16
CA ALA A 86 12.38 -8.56 -2.82
C ALA A 86 12.27 -8.61 -4.36
N VAL A 87 11.91 -9.75 -4.94
CA VAL A 87 11.69 -9.87 -6.40
C VAL A 87 10.50 -9.00 -6.85
N ILE A 88 9.42 -8.96 -6.07
CA ILE A 88 8.23 -8.14 -6.34
C ILE A 88 8.57 -6.64 -6.27
N VAL A 89 9.26 -6.25 -5.19
CA VAL A 89 9.70 -4.86 -4.94
C VAL A 89 10.62 -4.39 -6.06
N ARG A 90 11.65 -5.17 -6.36
CA ARG A 90 12.60 -4.88 -7.45
C ARG A 90 11.90 -4.72 -8.79
N GLY A 91 11.00 -5.65 -9.14
CA GLY A 91 10.23 -5.57 -10.38
C GLY A 91 9.41 -4.28 -10.49
N ALA A 92 8.80 -3.84 -9.39
CA ALA A 92 8.00 -2.62 -9.35
C ALA A 92 8.86 -1.36 -9.40
N ASP A 93 9.99 -1.34 -8.69
CA ASP A 93 10.84 -0.16 -8.53
C ASP A 93 11.70 0.12 -9.78
N THR A 94 12.20 -0.94 -10.43
CA THR A 94 13.10 -0.83 -11.59
C THR A 94 12.36 -0.92 -12.95
N ALA A 95 11.03 -0.78 -12.96
CA ALA A 95 10.18 -0.94 -14.15
C ALA A 95 10.35 -2.30 -14.88
N ARG A 96 10.77 -3.33 -14.15
CA ARG A 96 10.92 -4.72 -14.63
C ARG A 96 9.76 -5.57 -14.15
N HIS A 97 8.56 -5.20 -14.60
CA HIS A 97 7.31 -5.82 -14.16
C HIS A 97 7.22 -7.31 -14.54
N ASP A 98 8.10 -7.78 -15.43
CA ASP A 98 8.26 -9.19 -15.82
C ASP A 98 8.87 -10.07 -14.71
N LEU A 99 9.52 -9.47 -13.70
CA LEU A 99 10.17 -10.23 -12.62
C LEU A 99 9.16 -10.96 -11.71
N ALA A 100 7.97 -10.40 -11.53
CA ALA A 100 6.90 -11.00 -10.74
C ALA A 100 5.53 -10.49 -11.22
N PRO A 101 4.50 -11.36 -11.37
CA PRO A 101 3.15 -10.93 -11.72
C PRO A 101 2.60 -9.81 -10.81
N GLU A 102 2.99 -9.82 -9.54
CA GLU A 102 2.54 -8.87 -8.52
C GLU A 102 3.19 -7.49 -8.65
N ALA A 103 4.32 -7.38 -9.36
CA ALA A 103 5.10 -6.14 -9.48
C ALA A 103 4.29 -4.98 -10.10
N SER A 104 3.53 -5.25 -11.17
CA SER A 104 2.66 -4.24 -11.79
C SER A 104 1.58 -3.74 -10.82
N GLY A 105 1.03 -4.64 -10.01
CA GLY A 105 0.03 -4.30 -8.99
C GLY A 105 0.62 -3.43 -7.89
N LEU A 106 1.78 -3.81 -7.35
CA LEU A 106 2.50 -3.01 -6.36
C LEU A 106 2.86 -1.61 -6.90
N HIS A 107 3.32 -1.54 -8.15
CA HIS A 107 3.60 -0.27 -8.81
C HIS A 107 2.34 0.61 -8.89
N ALA A 108 1.22 0.06 -9.38
CA ALA A 108 -0.04 0.79 -9.51
C ALA A 108 -0.56 1.29 -8.16
N ILE A 109 -0.54 0.45 -7.12
CA ILE A 109 -0.93 0.83 -5.75
C ILE A 109 -0.02 1.95 -5.23
N SER A 110 1.30 1.83 -5.40
CA SER A 110 2.27 2.82 -4.93
C SER A 110 2.08 4.18 -5.61
N MET A 111 1.84 4.21 -6.93
CA MET A 111 1.54 5.45 -7.63
C MET A 111 0.20 6.05 -7.19
N GLY A 112 -0.81 5.21 -6.99
CA GLY A 112 -2.13 5.62 -6.49
C GLY A 112 -2.05 6.26 -5.10
N LEU A 113 -1.38 5.61 -4.14
CA LEU A 113 -1.16 6.15 -2.80
C LEU A 113 -0.45 7.51 -2.86
N SER A 114 0.60 7.63 -3.68
CA SER A 114 1.32 8.89 -3.87
C SER A 114 0.45 9.99 -4.47
N ALA A 115 -0.50 9.65 -5.34
CA ALA A 115 -1.42 10.62 -5.92
C ALA A 115 -2.45 11.14 -4.91
N ILE A 116 -2.90 10.32 -3.96
CA ILE A 116 -3.99 10.67 -3.02
C ILE A 116 -3.50 11.13 -1.64
N ILE A 117 -2.26 10.80 -1.26
CA ILE A 117 -1.67 11.18 0.04
C ILE A 117 -0.48 12.12 -0.20
N PRO A 118 -0.63 13.43 0.12
CA PRO A 118 0.45 14.40 -0.06
C PRO A 118 1.53 14.30 1.03
N ASP A 119 1.15 13.89 2.24
CA ASP A 119 2.03 13.81 3.41
C ASP A 119 2.85 12.51 3.40
N ASP A 120 4.18 12.64 3.48
CA ASP A 120 5.10 11.51 3.31
C ASP A 120 5.03 10.51 4.47
N HIS A 121 4.80 10.98 5.70
CA HIS A 121 4.66 10.09 6.85
C HIS A 121 3.33 9.34 6.82
N ALA A 122 2.23 10.01 6.50
CA ALA A 122 0.95 9.35 6.27
C ALA A 122 1.05 8.31 5.14
N MET A 123 1.81 8.61 4.08
CA MET A 123 2.05 7.66 2.99
C MET A 123 2.87 6.46 3.46
N LEU A 124 3.90 6.66 4.29
CA LEU A 124 4.64 5.57 4.93
C LEU A 124 3.68 4.67 5.73
N GLU A 125 2.86 5.23 6.61
CA GLU A 125 1.95 4.44 7.46
C GLU A 125 0.93 3.63 6.64
N GLN A 126 0.39 4.17 5.55
CA GLN A 126 -0.47 3.40 4.65
C GLN A 126 0.32 2.31 3.91
N GLY A 127 1.53 2.63 3.46
CA GLY A 127 2.43 1.68 2.81
C GLY A 127 2.82 0.50 3.70
N MET A 128 3.01 0.73 5.01
CA MET A 128 3.32 -0.32 5.99
C MET A 128 2.30 -1.46 5.94
N VAL A 129 1.01 -1.14 5.82
CA VAL A 129 -0.08 -2.13 5.73
C VAL A 129 0.03 -2.97 4.45
N ILE A 130 0.37 -2.33 3.33
CA ILE A 130 0.54 -3.01 2.04
C ILE A 130 1.69 -4.02 2.11
N TYR A 131 2.83 -3.62 2.70
CA TYR A 131 3.97 -4.51 2.83
C TYR A 131 3.76 -5.61 3.88
N ASP A 132 3.04 -5.35 4.98
CA ASP A 132 2.61 -6.41 5.91
C ASP A 132 1.74 -7.45 5.19
N ALA A 133 0.79 -7.01 4.37
CA ALA A 133 -0.09 -7.90 3.61
C ALA A 133 0.67 -8.70 2.53
N LEU A 134 1.54 -8.05 1.75
CA LEU A 134 2.36 -8.71 0.74
C LEU A 134 3.35 -9.70 1.36
N TYR A 135 3.95 -9.36 2.49
CA TYR A 135 4.83 -10.26 3.21
C TYR A 135 4.07 -11.47 3.77
N ALA A 136 2.89 -11.27 4.36
CA ALA A 136 2.04 -12.36 4.82
C ALA A 136 1.66 -13.30 3.65
N TRP A 137 1.33 -12.74 2.48
CA TRP A 137 1.10 -13.51 1.27
C TRP A 137 2.34 -14.28 0.80
N CYS A 138 3.52 -13.65 0.84
CA CYS A 138 4.79 -14.31 0.51
C CYS A 138 5.13 -15.48 1.44
N ARG A 139 4.69 -15.44 2.71
CA ARG A 139 4.92 -16.50 3.71
C ARG A 139 4.02 -17.74 3.55
N GLY A 140 2.88 -17.61 2.87
CA GLY A 140 1.88 -18.67 2.84
C GLY A 140 1.16 -18.76 1.50
N ASP A 141 -0.04 -18.16 1.45
CA ASP A 141 -1.16 -18.45 0.54
C ASP A 141 -1.02 -17.88 -0.88
N ALA A 142 0.17 -17.93 -1.45
CA ALA A 142 0.33 -17.55 -2.85
C ALA A 142 -0.44 -18.42 -3.87
N GLY A 143 -1.04 -19.52 -3.41
CA GLY A 143 -1.86 -20.41 -4.21
C GLY A 143 -3.36 -20.35 -3.90
N GLU A 144 -3.83 -19.52 -2.96
CA GLU A 144 -5.27 -19.40 -2.71
C GLU A 144 -5.94 -18.72 -3.91
N VAL A 145 -6.90 -19.41 -4.52
CA VAL A 145 -7.72 -18.87 -5.60
C VAL A 145 -9.03 -18.40 -4.98
N HIS A 146 -9.37 -17.12 -5.12
CA HIS A 146 -10.64 -16.57 -4.64
C HIS A 146 -11.81 -17.02 -5.53
N ASN A 147 -12.18 -18.30 -5.46
CA ASN A 147 -13.21 -18.95 -6.25
C ASN A 147 -14.43 -19.36 -5.42
N TRP A 148 -15.07 -18.38 -4.76
CA TRP A 148 -16.30 -18.66 -4.05
C TRP A 148 -17.40 -19.13 -5.03
N THR A 149 -17.89 -20.35 -4.80
CA THR A 149 -19.04 -20.89 -5.54
C THR A 149 -20.26 -20.87 -4.60
N PRO A 150 -21.31 -20.09 -4.89
CA PRO A 150 -22.53 -20.12 -4.08
C PRO A 150 -23.12 -21.54 -4.09
N PRO A 151 -23.63 -22.05 -2.95
CA PRO A 151 -24.46 -23.23 -2.96
C PRO A 151 -25.64 -23.00 -3.91
N LYS A 152 -25.89 -23.95 -4.83
CA LYS A 152 -27.12 -23.94 -5.64
C LYS A 152 -28.31 -23.88 -4.69
N ALA A 153 -29.17 -22.86 -4.84
CA ALA A 153 -30.45 -22.83 -4.17
C ALA A 153 -31.15 -24.17 -4.43
N ALA A 154 -31.48 -24.91 -3.37
CA ALA A 154 -32.24 -26.13 -3.49
C ALA A 154 -33.54 -25.79 -4.24
N ALA A 155 -33.77 -26.42 -5.39
CA ALA A 155 -35.02 -26.28 -6.10
C ALA A 155 -36.14 -26.66 -5.13
N SER A 156 -36.94 -25.67 -4.73
CA SER A 156 -38.14 -25.88 -3.94
C SER A 156 -38.98 -26.90 -4.69
N ALA A 157 -39.22 -28.06 -4.07
CA ALA A 157 -40.16 -29.03 -4.59
C ALA A 157 -41.56 -28.40 -4.56
N GLU A 158 -42.05 -27.96 -5.71
CA GLU A 158 -43.46 -27.63 -5.90
C GLU A 158 -44.29 -28.91 -5.66
N GLY A 159 -44.97 -28.96 -4.52
CA GLY A 159 -46.06 -29.92 -4.28
C GLY A 159 -47.30 -29.53 -5.09
N PRO A 160 -48.20 -30.48 -5.39
CA PRO A 160 -49.32 -30.23 -6.30
C PRO A 160 -50.30 -29.21 -5.72
N VAL A 161 -50.64 -28.23 -6.55
CA VAL A 161 -51.64 -27.19 -6.30
C VAL A 161 -53.04 -27.80 -6.24
N ASN A 162 -53.69 -27.74 -5.07
CA ASN A 162 -55.15 -27.89 -4.96
C ASN A 162 -55.77 -26.50 -4.95
N ALA A 163 -56.59 -26.23 -5.96
CA ALA A 163 -57.40 -25.02 -6.07
C ALA A 163 -58.53 -25.02 -5.02
N VAL A 164 -58.76 -23.85 -4.41
CA VAL A 164 -60.07 -23.15 -4.24
C VAL A 164 -59.91 -22.03 -3.22
N GLY A 165 -60.37 -20.82 -3.57
CA GLY A 165 -60.63 -19.73 -2.63
C GLY A 165 -60.24 -18.36 -3.17
N GLN A 166 -61.18 -17.69 -3.84
CA GLN A 166 -61.07 -16.31 -4.31
C GLN A 166 -61.04 -15.29 -3.15
N ASP A 167 -60.58 -14.09 -3.52
CA ASP A 167 -60.77 -12.78 -2.88
C ASP A 167 -59.72 -12.34 -1.85
N VAL A 168 -58.83 -11.43 -2.27
CA VAL A 168 -58.96 -9.97 -2.12
C VAL A 168 -57.68 -9.35 -2.70
N VAL A 169 -57.85 -8.46 -3.68
CA VAL A 169 -56.80 -7.59 -4.20
C VAL A 169 -56.50 -6.51 -3.16
N GLU A 170 -55.27 -6.50 -2.64
CA GLU A 170 -54.73 -5.35 -1.91
C GLU A 170 -53.48 -4.88 -2.67
N GLU A 171 -53.62 -3.74 -3.35
CA GLU A 171 -52.51 -3.00 -3.96
C GLU A 171 -51.53 -2.58 -2.86
N ALA A 172 -50.33 -3.17 -2.85
CA ALA A 172 -49.18 -2.63 -2.15
C ALA A 172 -48.29 -1.92 -3.18
N SER A 173 -48.27 -0.60 -3.05
CA SER A 173 -47.50 0.39 -3.81
C SER A 173 -46.02 0.07 -3.94
N GLU A 174 -45.43 0.45 -5.08
CA GLU A 174 -43.99 0.54 -5.29
C GLU A 174 -43.32 1.35 -4.16
N GLU A 175 -42.57 0.69 -3.28
CA GLU A 175 -41.64 1.39 -2.40
C GLU A 175 -40.45 1.88 -3.22
N SER A 176 -40.53 3.15 -3.60
CA SER A 176 -39.40 3.96 -4.05
C SER A 176 -38.32 3.97 -2.96
N PHE A 177 -37.13 3.49 -3.30
CA PHE A 177 -35.95 3.68 -2.45
C PHE A 177 -35.67 5.18 -2.31
N PRO A 178 -35.51 5.73 -1.09
CA PRO A 178 -35.13 7.13 -0.95
C PRO A 178 -33.73 7.34 -1.51
N ALA A 179 -33.60 8.29 -2.43
CA ALA A 179 -32.30 8.81 -2.83
C ALA A 179 -31.64 9.41 -1.58
N SER A 180 -30.58 8.76 -1.09
CA SER A 180 -29.72 9.33 -0.07
C SER A 180 -28.97 10.53 -0.66
N ASP A 181 -29.15 11.70 -0.06
CA ASP A 181 -28.44 12.92 -0.44
C ASP A 181 -26.92 12.69 -0.40
N PRO A 182 -26.16 13.21 -1.37
CA PRO A 182 -24.70 13.20 -1.29
C PRO A 182 -24.25 14.04 -0.08
N PRO A 183 -23.18 13.62 0.62
CA PRO A 183 -22.70 14.35 1.79
C PRO A 183 -22.33 15.79 1.42
N SER A 184 -22.80 16.73 2.25
CA SER A 184 -22.54 18.16 2.08
C SER A 184 -21.03 18.44 2.12
N HIS A 185 -20.44 18.85 1.01
CA HIS A 185 -19.09 19.40 0.98
C HIS A 185 -19.09 20.76 1.69
N THR A 186 -18.61 20.81 2.93
CA THR A 186 -18.19 22.08 3.55
C THR A 186 -16.83 22.47 2.98
N PRO A 187 -16.67 23.65 2.34
CA PRO A 187 -15.36 24.09 1.89
C PRO A 187 -14.48 24.41 3.10
N ILE A 188 -13.29 23.81 3.15
CA ILE A 188 -12.26 24.17 4.14
C ILE A 188 -11.78 25.58 3.81
N ALA A 189 -11.97 26.51 4.74
CA ALA A 189 -11.49 27.88 4.61
C ALA A 189 -9.97 27.93 4.48
N ARG A 190 -9.46 28.62 3.45
CA ARG A 190 -8.02 28.87 3.29
C ARG A 190 -7.55 29.86 4.37
N PRO A 191 -6.43 29.62 5.06
CA PRO A 191 -5.84 30.62 5.94
C PRO A 191 -5.36 31.83 5.12
N GLY A 192 -5.70 33.02 5.61
CA GLY A 192 -5.47 34.30 4.94
C GLY A 192 -3.99 34.65 4.80
N ALA A 193 -3.65 35.26 3.67
CA ALA A 193 -2.33 35.83 3.41
C ALA A 193 -2.02 36.99 4.38
N PRO A 194 -0.76 37.16 4.83
CA PRO A 194 -0.36 38.28 5.67
C PRO A 194 -0.43 39.61 4.88
N LYS A 195 -1.01 40.64 5.51
CA LYS A 195 -1.02 42.00 5.00
C LYS A 195 0.39 42.60 5.12
N SER A 196 0.97 43.00 3.99
CA SER A 196 2.16 43.84 3.96
C SER A 196 1.87 45.22 4.55
N ARG A 197 2.75 45.69 5.44
CA ARG A 197 2.95 47.10 5.78
C ARG A 197 4.30 47.53 5.26
#